data_AF-A0A7S2ATR9-F1
#
_entry.id   AF-A0A7S2ATR9-F1
#
_cell.length_a   1.000
_cell.length_b   1.000
_cell.length_c   1.000
_cell.angle_alpha   90.00
_cell.angle_beta   90.00
_cell.angle_gamma   90.00
#
_symmetry.space_group_name_H-M   'P 1'
#
loop_
_entity.id
_entity.type
_entity.pdbx_description
1 polymer ?
#
loop_
_entity_poly.entity_id
_entity_poly.type
_entity_poly.pdbx_seq_one_letter_code
_entity_poly.pdbx_strand_id
1 'polypeptide(L)'
;PAHCNEEKGRYLVTLNSGDTVAMRVDNLQQVVQRVIIHGIDSDDSLNGKSGTLLKYDEPKGKYTVRLSAVRRTICVKTESVILPAGTCVVIRNLQSKPAFNGRRGTIQSHDRQANKFVVMLSASEQVKLKAQNLSV
;
A
#
# COMPACT_ATOMS: atom_id res chain seq x y z
N PRO A 1 -0.95 -4.70 23.04
CA PRO A 1 -1.57 -3.41 22.61
C PRO A 1 -0.47 -2.44 22.18
N ALA A 2 -0.47 -2.02 20.92
CA ALA A 2 0.54 -1.08 20.40
C ALA A 2 0.12 0.35 20.73
N HIS A 3 0.96 1.08 21.46
CA HIS A 3 0.78 2.51 21.73
C HIS A 3 1.74 3.32 20.85
N CYS A 4 1.21 4.36 20.20
CA CYS A 4 1.99 5.28 19.36
C CYS A 4 2.67 6.33 20.25
N ASN A 5 3.97 6.56 20.07
CA ASN A 5 4.69 7.70 20.63
C ASN A 5 5.24 8.53 19.46
N GLU A 6 4.71 9.75 19.32
CA GLU A 6 4.88 10.60 18.14
C GLU A 6 6.27 11.25 18.03
N GLU A 7 7.13 11.19 19.05
CA GLU A 7 8.41 11.92 19.02
C GLU A 7 9.57 11.20 18.30
N LYS A 8 9.45 9.90 17.99
CA LYS A 8 10.62 9.12 17.49
C LYS A 8 10.37 8.17 16.31
N GLY A 9 9.15 8.09 15.78
CA GLY A 9 8.86 7.22 14.61
C GLY A 9 9.11 5.73 14.85
N ARG A 10 8.84 5.21 16.05
CA ARG A 10 8.98 3.79 16.40
C ARG A 10 7.72 3.27 17.09
N TYR A 11 7.27 2.07 16.73
CA TYR A 11 6.25 1.34 17.47
C TYR A 11 6.92 0.44 18.51
N LEU A 12 6.38 0.43 19.74
CA LEU A 12 6.70 -0.55 20.77
C LEU A 12 5.78 -1.76 20.58
N VAL A 13 6.35 -2.90 20.19
CA VAL A 13 5.61 -4.16 20.06
C VAL A 13 6.04 -5.06 21.21
N THR A 14 5.08 -5.45 22.06
CA THR A 14 5.29 -6.45 23.11
C THR A 14 5.08 -7.84 22.52
N LEU A 15 6.11 -8.68 22.58
CA LEU A 15 6.02 -10.08 22.19
C LEU A 15 5.50 -10.91 23.37
N ASN A 16 5.00 -12.12 23.10
CA ASN A 16 4.50 -13.04 24.13
C ASN A 16 5.57 -13.49 25.13
N SER A 17 6.86 -13.24 24.84
CA SER A 17 8.00 -13.47 25.75
C SER A 17 8.17 -12.37 26.81
N GLY A 18 7.44 -11.26 26.73
CA GLY A 18 7.62 -10.08 27.59
C GLY A 18 8.63 -9.06 27.06
N ASP A 19 9.36 -9.40 25.99
CA ASP A 19 10.30 -8.48 25.36
C ASP A 19 9.57 -7.39 24.56
N THR A 20 10.08 -6.16 24.64
CA THR A 20 9.56 -5.04 23.88
C THR A 20 10.54 -4.67 22.78
N VAL A 21 10.14 -4.88 21.52
CA VAL A 21 10.96 -4.54 20.36
C VAL A 21 10.57 -3.15 19.87
N ALA A 22 11.56 -2.24 19.82
CA ALA A 22 11.41 -0.94 19.18
C ALA A 22 11.64 -1.09 17.67
N MET A 23 10.56 -1.12 16.89
CA MET A 23 10.65 -1.27 15.44
C MET A 23 10.47 0.09 14.76
N ARG A 24 11.37 0.45 13.84
CA ARG A 24 11.14 1.58 12.93
C ARG A 24 9.91 1.27 12.09
N VAL A 25 9.04 2.27 11.86
CA VAL A 25 7.88 2.09 10.99
C VAL A 25 8.30 1.66 9.58
N ASP A 26 9.49 2.08 9.13
CA ASP A 26 10.05 1.69 7.83
C ASP A 26 10.40 0.20 7.73
N ASN A 27 10.48 -0.51 8.86
CA ASN A 27 10.72 -1.95 8.91
C ASN A 27 9.41 -2.77 9.00
N LEU A 28 8.25 -2.10 9.04
CA LEU A 28 6.93 -2.72 9.12
C LEU A 28 6.20 -2.56 7.78
N GLN A 29 6.26 -3.59 6.95
CA GLN A 29 5.48 -3.64 5.72
C GLN A 29 4.03 -4.05 6.05
N GLN A 30 3.08 -3.19 5.67
CA GLN A 30 1.66 -3.51 5.82
C GLN A 30 1.30 -4.74 4.97
N VAL A 31 0.76 -5.77 5.60
CA VAL A 31 0.12 -6.88 4.88
C VAL A 31 -1.26 -6.42 4.42
N VAL A 32 -1.45 -6.28 3.10
CA VAL A 32 -2.73 -5.84 2.52
C VAL A 32 -3.44 -7.03 1.90
N GLN A 33 -4.59 -7.40 2.45
CA GLN A 33 -5.43 -8.46 1.92
C GLN A 33 -6.45 -7.92 0.92
N ARG A 34 -7.01 -8.80 0.09
CA ARG A 34 -8.10 -8.48 -0.85
C ARG A 34 -7.73 -7.40 -1.88
N VAL A 35 -6.45 -7.30 -2.24
CA VAL A 35 -6.06 -6.50 -3.40
C VAL A 35 -6.59 -7.15 -4.67
N ILE A 36 -6.98 -6.35 -5.67
CA ILE A 36 -7.50 -6.84 -6.95
C ILE A 36 -6.48 -6.54 -8.05
N ILE A 37 -6.17 -7.54 -8.87
CA ILE A 37 -5.29 -7.39 -10.02
C ILE A 37 -6.09 -6.89 -11.22
N HIS A 38 -5.54 -5.96 -12.00
CA HIS A 38 -6.16 -5.44 -13.22
C HIS A 38 -5.14 -4.92 -14.23
N GLY A 39 -5.57 -4.73 -15.48
CA GLY A 39 -4.76 -4.06 -16.51
C GLY A 39 -3.46 -4.79 -16.85
N ILE A 40 -3.45 -6.13 -16.76
CA ILE A 40 -2.33 -6.95 -17.22
C ILE A 40 -2.65 -7.47 -18.62
N ASP A 41 -2.08 -6.82 -19.64
CA ASP A 41 -2.32 -7.20 -21.04
C ASP A 41 -1.63 -8.52 -21.42
N SER A 42 -0.50 -8.82 -20.78
CA SER A 42 0.29 -10.03 -21.06
C SER A 42 -0.35 -11.32 -20.55
N ASP A 43 -1.28 -11.22 -19.60
CA ASP A 43 -1.98 -12.37 -18.99
C ASP A 43 -3.32 -11.90 -18.44
N ASP A 44 -4.32 -11.83 -19.31
CA ASP A 44 -5.68 -11.37 -18.96
C ASP A 44 -6.35 -12.28 -17.92
N SER A 45 -5.90 -13.55 -17.80
CA SER A 45 -6.41 -14.47 -16.79
C SER A 45 -6.15 -14.00 -15.36
N LEU A 46 -5.24 -13.04 -15.16
CA LEU A 46 -4.95 -12.46 -13.85
C LEU A 46 -5.92 -11.33 -13.48
N ASN A 47 -6.57 -10.69 -14.45
CA ASN A 47 -7.44 -9.55 -14.21
C ASN A 47 -8.70 -9.99 -13.42
N GLY A 48 -9.07 -9.19 -12.42
CA GLY A 48 -10.16 -9.49 -11.49
C GLY A 48 -9.81 -10.46 -10.35
N LYS A 49 -8.65 -11.13 -10.38
CA LYS A 49 -8.24 -12.02 -9.29
C LYS A 49 -7.85 -11.23 -8.04
N SER A 50 -8.21 -11.77 -6.88
CA SER A 50 -7.82 -11.21 -5.58
C SER A 50 -6.56 -11.84 -5.01
N GLY A 51 -5.86 -11.12 -4.15
CA GLY A 51 -4.69 -11.65 -3.46
C GLY A 51 -4.32 -10.93 -2.16
N THR A 52 -3.17 -11.31 -1.63
CA THR A 52 -2.49 -10.64 -0.52
C THR A 52 -1.20 -10.00 -1.03
N LEU A 53 -1.05 -8.70 -0.85
CA LEU A 53 0.20 -7.98 -1.10
C LEU A 53 1.20 -8.35 -0.01
N LEU A 54 2.31 -8.94 -0.43
CA LEU A 54 3.37 -9.41 0.47
C LEU A 54 4.54 -8.45 0.55
N LYS A 55 4.91 -7.85 -0.59
CA LYS A 55 6.10 -7.00 -0.70
C LYS A 55 5.93 -5.91 -1.76
N TYR A 56 6.59 -4.79 -1.52
CA TYR A 56 6.85 -3.74 -2.49
C TYR A 56 8.35 -3.70 -2.80
N ASP A 57 8.72 -3.82 -4.07
CA ASP A 57 10.08 -3.66 -4.58
C ASP A 57 10.17 -2.22 -5.13
N GLU A 58 10.60 -1.29 -4.27
CA GLU A 58 10.69 0.14 -4.58
C GLU A 58 11.58 0.43 -5.80
N PRO A 59 12.80 -0.14 -5.93
CA PRO A 59 13.63 0.04 -7.12
C PRO A 59 12.95 -0.36 -8.43
N LYS A 60 12.07 -1.37 -8.39
CA LYS A 60 11.38 -1.88 -9.59
C LYS A 60 9.97 -1.32 -9.76
N GLY A 61 9.42 -0.62 -8.77
CA GLY A 61 8.03 -0.17 -8.77
C GLY A 61 7.03 -1.32 -8.90
N LYS A 62 7.31 -2.46 -8.26
CA LYS A 62 6.49 -3.68 -8.37
C LYS A 62 6.00 -4.19 -7.02
N TYR A 63 4.79 -4.72 -7.00
CA TYR A 63 4.25 -5.50 -5.89
C TYR A 63 4.40 -6.99 -6.13
N THR A 64 4.75 -7.70 -5.06
CA THR A 64 4.63 -9.15 -4.96
C THR A 64 3.29 -9.47 -4.32
N VAL A 65 2.41 -10.13 -5.07
CA VAL A 65 1.06 -10.49 -4.64
C VAL A 65 0.92 -12.01 -4.65
N ARG A 66 0.48 -12.58 -3.54
CA ARG A 66 0.05 -13.99 -3.47
C ARG A 66 -1.43 -14.07 -3.81
N LEU A 67 -1.77 -14.73 -4.91
CA LEU A 67 -3.16 -14.89 -5.34
C LEU A 67 -3.94 -15.74 -4.33
N SER A 68 -5.22 -15.44 -4.14
CA SER A 68 -6.07 -16.16 -3.18
C SER A 68 -6.57 -17.49 -3.76
N ALA A 69 -6.97 -17.50 -5.04
CA ALA A 69 -7.56 -18.65 -5.69
C ALA A 69 -6.54 -19.76 -6.03
N VAL A 70 -5.28 -19.39 -6.20
CA VAL A 70 -4.18 -20.30 -6.52
C VAL A 70 -3.00 -19.98 -5.62
N ARG A 71 -2.29 -20.99 -5.09
CA ARG A 71 -1.08 -20.79 -4.26
C ARG A 71 0.12 -20.35 -5.11
N ARG A 72 -0.08 -19.33 -5.95
CA ARG A 72 0.90 -18.73 -6.85
C ARG A 72 1.16 -17.29 -6.39
N THR A 73 2.43 -16.92 -6.40
CA THR A 73 2.87 -15.55 -6.19
C THR A 73 3.25 -14.93 -7.53
N ILE A 74 2.84 -13.69 -7.76
CA ILE A 74 3.14 -12.93 -8.97
C ILE A 74 3.79 -11.59 -8.62
N CYS A 75 4.57 -11.06 -9.56
CA CYS A 75 5.16 -9.73 -9.46
C CYS A 75 4.52 -8.83 -10.52
N VAL A 76 3.79 -7.82 -10.07
CA VAL A 76 3.00 -6.92 -10.92
C VAL A 76 3.36 -5.48 -10.65
N LYS A 77 3.14 -4.57 -11.60
CA LYS A 77 3.38 -3.15 -11.36
C LYS A 77 2.36 -2.61 -10.36
N THR A 78 2.71 -1.53 -9.67
CA THR A 78 1.78 -0.86 -8.75
C THR A 78 0.50 -0.40 -9.43
N GLU A 79 0.58 0.01 -10.70
CA GLU A 79 -0.56 0.38 -11.55
C GLU A 79 -1.53 -0.75 -11.90
N SER A 80 -1.13 -2.00 -11.69
CA SER A 80 -1.95 -3.18 -11.95
C SER A 80 -2.64 -3.71 -10.69
N VAL A 81 -2.60 -2.97 -9.58
CA VAL A 81 -3.13 -3.40 -8.29
C VAL A 81 -4.09 -2.37 -7.73
N ILE A 82 -5.35 -2.77 -7.54
CA ILE A 82 -6.34 -2.02 -6.79
C ILE A 82 -6.18 -2.37 -5.31
N LEU A 83 -5.74 -1.39 -4.54
CA LEU A 83 -5.68 -1.47 -3.09
C LEU A 83 -7.07 -1.23 -2.48
N PRO A 84 -7.49 -1.99 -1.46
CA PRO A 84 -8.78 -1.80 -0.82
C PRO A 84 -8.82 -0.51 0.00
N ALA A 85 -10.03 0.00 0.26
CA ALA A 85 -10.25 1.07 1.21
C ALA A 85 -9.71 0.69 2.60
N GLY A 86 -9.19 1.67 3.34
CA GLY A 86 -8.50 1.48 4.61
C GLY A 86 -7.01 1.16 4.48
N THR A 87 -6.47 0.97 3.26
CA THR A 87 -5.04 0.74 3.08
C THR A 87 -4.25 2.02 3.36
N CYS A 88 -3.28 1.96 4.29
CA CYS A 88 -2.34 3.06 4.49
C CYS A 88 -1.33 3.06 3.36
N VAL A 89 -1.06 4.25 2.81
CA VAL A 89 -0.13 4.46 1.70
C VAL A 89 0.75 5.66 1.97
N VAL A 90 1.94 5.65 1.39
CA VAL A 90 2.88 6.77 1.33
C VAL A 90 2.82 7.35 -0.07
N ILE A 91 2.71 8.68 -0.17
CA ILE A 91 2.80 9.39 -1.44
C ILE A 91 4.27 9.44 -1.86
N ARG A 92 4.55 9.02 -3.10
CA ARG A 92 5.90 9.07 -3.69
C ARG A 92 5.83 9.60 -5.11
N ASN A 93 6.95 10.10 -5.60
CA ASN A 93 7.16 10.45 -7.02
C ASN A 93 6.12 11.44 -7.60
N LEU A 94 5.44 12.23 -6.76
CA LEU A 94 4.49 13.23 -7.21
C LEU A 94 5.27 14.47 -7.70
N GLN A 95 5.37 14.63 -9.01
CA GLN A 95 6.10 15.74 -9.63
C GLN A 95 5.34 17.07 -9.57
N SER A 96 4.01 17.04 -9.69
CA SER A 96 3.19 18.26 -9.73
C SER A 96 3.14 18.99 -8.39
N LYS A 97 3.24 18.25 -7.28
CA LYS A 97 3.27 18.80 -5.92
C LYS A 97 4.25 18.00 -5.04
N PRO A 98 5.56 18.20 -5.19
CA PRO A 98 6.57 17.40 -4.50
C PRO A 98 6.48 17.47 -2.96
N ALA A 99 5.91 18.56 -2.43
CA ALA A 99 5.67 18.74 -0.99
C ALA A 99 4.76 17.67 -0.35
N PHE A 100 4.01 16.90 -1.15
CA PHE A 100 3.22 15.78 -0.64
C PHE A 100 4.02 14.48 -0.52
N ASN A 101 5.19 14.37 -1.17
CA ASN A 101 5.99 13.15 -1.10
C ASN A 101 6.45 12.87 0.32
N GLY A 102 6.41 11.61 0.74
CA GLY A 102 6.68 11.18 2.11
C GLY A 102 5.48 11.29 3.05
N ARG A 103 4.41 12.02 2.70
CA ARG A 103 3.18 12.06 3.50
C ARG A 103 2.46 10.70 3.43
N ARG A 104 1.86 10.33 4.55
CA ARG A 104 1.02 9.14 4.70
C ARG A 104 -0.45 9.51 4.57
N GLY A 105 -1.24 8.57 4.09
CA GLY A 105 -2.69 8.70 4.03
C GLY A 105 -3.37 7.34 3.95
N THR A 106 -4.69 7.35 4.00
CA THR A 106 -5.51 6.14 3.91
C THR A 106 -6.33 6.16 2.63
N ILE A 107 -6.36 5.06 1.89
CA ILE A 107 -7.22 4.93 0.72
C ILE A 107 -8.67 4.93 1.17
N GLN A 108 -9.46 5.85 0.62
CA GLN A 108 -10.90 5.89 0.84
C GLN A 108 -11.65 5.14 -0.27
N SER A 109 -11.22 5.34 -1.52
CA SER A 109 -11.83 4.70 -2.69
C SER A 109 -10.89 4.70 -3.89
N HIS A 110 -11.23 3.90 -4.91
CA HIS A 110 -10.58 3.91 -6.23
C HIS A 110 -11.59 4.38 -7.28
N ASP A 111 -11.26 5.47 -7.96
CA ASP A 111 -11.99 6.02 -9.09
C ASP A 111 -11.55 5.28 -10.35
N ARG A 112 -12.35 4.30 -10.77
CA ARG A 112 -12.06 3.43 -11.92
C ARG A 112 -12.05 4.19 -13.25
N GLN A 113 -12.84 5.26 -13.37
CA GLN A 113 -12.90 6.05 -14.60
C GLN A 113 -11.65 6.90 -14.76
N ALA A 114 -11.21 7.54 -13.68
CA ALA A 114 -10.01 8.37 -13.69
C ALA A 114 -8.70 7.56 -13.48
N ASN A 115 -8.81 6.27 -13.15
CA ASN A 115 -7.74 5.40 -12.67
C ASN A 115 -6.88 6.06 -11.57
N LYS A 116 -7.55 6.62 -10.57
CA LYS A 116 -6.93 7.33 -9.44
C LYS A 116 -7.50 6.85 -8.11
N PHE A 117 -6.67 6.80 -7.09
CA PHE A 117 -7.10 6.59 -5.72
C PHE A 117 -7.45 7.91 -5.05
N VAL A 118 -8.51 7.91 -4.27
CA VAL A 118 -8.83 8.97 -3.32
C VAL A 118 -8.12 8.61 -2.01
N VAL A 119 -7.14 9.43 -1.62
CA VAL A 119 -6.35 9.23 -0.41
C VAL A 119 -6.68 10.34 0.57
N MET A 120 -7.07 9.96 1.78
CA MET A 120 -7.33 10.85 2.90
C MET A 120 -6.03 11.08 3.69
N LEU A 121 -5.58 12.33 3.77
CA LEU A 121 -4.37 12.74 4.48
C LEU A 121 -4.67 13.25 5.89
N SER A 122 -5.88 13.78 6.09
CA SER A 122 -6.44 14.20 7.38
C SER A 122 -7.97 14.14 7.31
N ALA A 123 -8.65 14.47 8.41
CA ALA A 123 -10.12 14.47 8.46
C ALA A 123 -10.77 15.40 7.40
N SER A 124 -10.07 16.44 6.95
CA SER A 124 -10.57 17.42 5.98
C SER A 124 -9.78 17.47 4.66
N GLU A 125 -8.65 16.77 4.55
CA GLU A 125 -7.78 16.83 3.39
C GLU A 125 -7.78 15.50 2.62
N GLN A 126 -8.19 15.55 1.35
CA GLN A 126 -8.17 14.42 0.43
C GLN A 126 -7.49 14.79 -0.88
N VAL A 127 -6.79 13.82 -1.48
CA VAL A 127 -6.09 13.98 -2.75
C VAL A 127 -6.40 12.82 -3.69
N LYS A 128 -6.51 13.11 -4.99
CA LYS A 128 -6.64 12.09 -6.03
C LYS A 128 -5.28 11.80 -6.65
N LEU A 129 -4.79 10.57 -6.50
CA LEU A 129 -3.43 10.18 -6.91
C LEU A 129 -3.45 8.93 -7.79
N LYS A 130 -2.52 8.86 -8.75
CA LYS A 130 -2.30 7.65 -9.54
C LYS A 130 -1.65 6.56 -8.68
N ALA A 131 -1.92 5.29 -9.02
CA ALA A 131 -1.31 4.13 -8.37
C ALA A 131 0.23 4.20 -8.30
N GLN A 132 0.88 4.64 -9.38
CA GLN A 132 2.34 4.81 -9.46
C GLN A 132 2.93 5.79 -8.43
N ASN A 133 2.10 6.66 -7.86
CA ASN A 133 2.52 7.65 -6.86
C ASN A 133 2.25 7.18 -5.42
N LEU A 134 1.87 5.90 -5.23
CA LEU A 134 1.50 5.33 -3.94
C LEU A 134 2.32 4.08 -3.66
N SER A 135 2.79 3.92 -2.42
CA SER A 135 3.38 2.68 -1.91
C SER A 135 2.75 2.28 -0.58
N VAL A 136 2.71 0.98 -0.28
CA VAL A 136 2.33 0.45 1.05
C VAL A 136 3.55 0.28 1.95
#